data_AF-A0A1F5LAP9-F1
#
_entry.id   AF-A0A1F5LAP9-F1
#
_cell.length_a   1.000
_cell.length_b   1.000
_cell.length_c   1.000
_cell.angle_alpha   90.00
_cell.angle_beta   90.00
_cell.angle_gamma   90.00
#
_symmetry.space_group_name_H-M   'P 1'
#
loop_
_entity.id
_entity.type
_entity.pdbx_description
1 polymer ?
#
loop_
_entity_poly.entity_id
_entity_poly.type
_entity_poly.pdbx_seq_one_letter_code
_entity_poly.pdbx_strand_id
1 'polypeptide(L)'
;MPFAPQEHVRPHTEADYAWSRPFSLVEKPGMYPNEPEAWVYCDKFVYEEGEAVSLKTHTTAATYDIEIIRDGYQSKTVFHQTGLPGRKCDTPPDAYATGCGWPEALSIHLEEGKWESAFYLVIIRIKEFHGRVYEREGFFIIKDKQRNISNASTADFVLIHDTSTLLAYSDWGGANLYRGISDGYQDDEGSPLSSTQRPIARGMLRIPQNAPREANGPMQVRMGDTPRFPILEYSWYFRYSRHYADAGWTTYERPFVVWAEKNGYRVHHLTQSDLHSEPDCLNGYKVAVCVGHDEYWSWEQRPTFLFRKEGVHLAPGGSI
;
A
#
# COMPACT_ATOMS: atom_id res chain seq x y z
N MET A 1 -4.49 -24.42 -39.94
CA MET A 1 -3.43 -24.53 -38.92
C MET A 1 -3.46 -23.23 -38.13
N PRO A 2 -3.65 -23.25 -36.81
CA PRO A 2 -3.56 -22.03 -36.02
C PRO A 2 -2.09 -21.59 -36.01
N PHE A 3 -1.83 -20.31 -36.27
CA PHE A 3 -0.51 -19.72 -36.12
C PHE A 3 -0.15 -19.76 -34.63
N ALA A 4 0.84 -20.58 -34.26
CA ALA A 4 1.51 -20.42 -32.98
C ALA A 4 2.31 -19.10 -33.07
N PRO A 5 2.20 -18.20 -32.07
CA PRO A 5 3.09 -17.05 -32.02
C PRO A 5 4.54 -17.56 -31.96
N GLN A 6 5.41 -17.07 -32.84
CA GLN A 6 6.84 -17.32 -32.73
C GLN A 6 7.34 -16.52 -31.52
N GLU A 7 7.72 -17.21 -30.45
CA GLU A 7 8.47 -16.63 -29.34
C GLU A 7 9.82 -16.14 -29.86
N HIS A 8 9.91 -14.84 -30.16
CA HIS A 8 11.16 -14.17 -30.51
C HIS A 8 11.98 -13.96 -29.23
N VAL A 9 12.78 -14.96 -28.85
CA VAL A 9 13.73 -14.84 -27.73
C VAL A 9 14.85 -13.87 -28.11
N ARG A 10 14.99 -12.74 -27.39
CA ARG A 10 16.09 -11.79 -27.61
C ARG A 10 17.46 -12.40 -27.30
N PRO A 11 18.51 -12.03 -28.05
CA PRO A 11 19.89 -12.44 -27.74
C PRO A 11 20.32 -11.89 -26.37
N HIS A 12 21.09 -12.67 -25.60
CA HIS A 12 21.73 -12.26 -24.33
C HIS A 12 22.67 -11.04 -24.41
N THR A 13 22.94 -10.55 -25.63
CA THR A 13 23.72 -9.34 -25.91
C THR A 13 22.87 -8.07 -25.92
N GLU A 14 21.55 -8.19 -25.93
CA GLU A 14 20.63 -7.08 -25.73
C GLU A 14 20.36 -6.93 -24.22
N ALA A 15 20.44 -5.71 -23.71
CA ALA A 15 20.13 -5.47 -22.31
C ALA A 15 18.66 -5.83 -22.06
N ASP A 16 18.40 -6.70 -21.08
CA ASP A 16 17.07 -6.82 -20.49
C ASP A 16 16.57 -5.41 -20.14
N TYR A 17 15.28 -5.13 -20.34
CA TYR A 17 14.72 -3.88 -19.86
C TYR A 17 15.07 -3.75 -18.38
N ALA A 18 15.84 -2.73 -18.01
CA ALA A 18 16.22 -2.48 -16.61
C ALA A 18 14.98 -2.42 -15.68
N TRP A 19 13.85 -2.08 -16.29
CA TRP A 19 12.53 -1.92 -15.71
C TRP A 19 11.79 -3.24 -15.45
N SER A 20 12.14 -4.34 -16.11
CA SER A 20 11.31 -5.53 -16.16
C SER A 20 12.19 -6.78 -16.32
N ARG A 21 12.82 -7.18 -15.22
CA ARG A 21 13.50 -8.48 -15.15
C ARG A 21 12.50 -9.55 -14.71
N PRO A 22 12.30 -10.61 -15.51
CA PRO A 22 11.47 -11.75 -15.12
C PRO A 22 11.93 -12.36 -13.80
N PHE A 23 10.99 -12.85 -12.99
CA PHE A 23 11.25 -13.46 -11.66
C PHE A 23 11.98 -12.55 -10.64
N SER A 24 11.89 -11.23 -10.82
CA SER A 24 12.52 -10.27 -9.89
C SER A 24 11.80 -10.15 -8.54
N LEU A 25 11.97 -9.01 -7.85
CA LEU A 25 11.67 -8.68 -6.44
C LEU A 25 10.18 -8.68 -6.05
N VAL A 26 9.46 -9.71 -6.43
CA VAL A 26 8.06 -9.94 -6.09
C VAL A 26 8.01 -10.71 -4.78
N GLU A 27 7.35 -10.20 -3.75
CA GLU A 27 7.23 -10.93 -2.47
C GLU A 27 6.06 -11.91 -2.51
N LYS A 28 6.29 -13.18 -2.17
CA LYS A 28 5.23 -14.17 -1.93
C LYS A 28 5.59 -15.10 -0.77
N PRO A 29 4.61 -15.64 -0.02
CA PRO A 29 4.87 -16.63 1.00
C PRO A 29 5.65 -17.83 0.45
N GLY A 30 6.65 -18.29 1.20
CA GLY A 30 7.47 -19.44 0.84
C GLY A 30 8.44 -19.22 -0.32
N MET A 31 8.63 -17.99 -0.81
CA MET A 31 9.58 -17.69 -1.89
C MET A 31 11.03 -18.03 -1.53
N TYR A 32 11.41 -17.82 -0.27
CA TYR A 32 12.75 -18.08 0.25
C TYR A 32 12.71 -19.26 1.23
N PRO A 33 13.03 -20.49 0.77
CA PRO A 33 12.95 -21.66 1.62
C PRO A 33 13.81 -21.50 2.87
N ASN A 34 13.24 -21.84 4.03
CA ASN A 34 13.89 -21.78 5.35
C ASN A 34 14.21 -20.36 5.87
N GLU A 35 13.84 -19.30 5.16
CA GLU A 35 13.87 -17.95 5.73
C GLU A 35 12.62 -17.72 6.62
N PRO A 36 12.76 -17.03 7.76
CA PRO A 36 11.62 -16.62 8.57
C PRO A 36 10.79 -15.58 7.81
N GLU A 37 9.47 -15.74 7.83
CA GLU A 37 8.55 -14.83 7.16
C GLU A 37 7.34 -14.52 8.06
N ALA A 38 6.81 -13.32 7.91
CA ALA A 38 5.64 -12.82 8.59
C ALA A 38 4.94 -11.83 7.68
N TRP A 39 3.61 -11.94 7.57
CA TRP A 39 2.78 -11.11 6.72
C TRP A 39 1.48 -10.79 7.44
N VAL A 40 0.94 -9.60 7.18
CA VAL A 40 -0.32 -9.14 7.77
C VAL A 40 -1.12 -8.32 6.77
N TYR A 41 -2.44 -8.50 6.77
CA TYR A 41 -3.38 -7.61 6.10
C TYR A 41 -4.71 -7.60 6.86
N CYS A 42 -5.54 -6.61 6.56
CA CYS A 42 -6.86 -6.42 7.16
C CYS A 42 -7.95 -6.90 6.18
N ASP A 43 -9.11 -7.32 6.67
CA ASP A 43 -10.25 -7.68 5.80
C ASP A 43 -10.83 -6.49 5.03
N LYS A 44 -10.58 -5.26 5.49
CA LYS A 44 -10.93 -4.02 4.79
C LYS A 44 -9.77 -3.03 4.88
N PHE A 45 -9.73 -2.06 3.98
CA PHE A 45 -8.82 -0.92 4.10
C PHE A 45 -9.37 0.19 4.98
N VAL A 46 -10.69 0.28 5.14
CA VAL A 46 -11.34 1.35 5.87
C VAL A 46 -12.37 0.81 6.85
N TYR A 47 -12.44 1.45 8.02
CA TYR A 47 -13.35 1.14 9.11
C TYR A 47 -13.89 2.43 9.76
N GLU A 48 -14.95 2.28 10.53
CA GLU A 48 -15.48 3.27 11.47
C GLU A 48 -15.26 2.82 12.91
N GLU A 49 -15.31 3.77 13.85
CA GLU A 49 -15.43 3.41 15.27
C GLU A 49 -16.62 2.47 15.50
N GLY A 50 -16.53 1.59 16.49
CA GLY A 50 -17.51 0.55 16.78
C GLY A 50 -17.41 -0.69 15.89
N GLU A 51 -16.71 -0.63 14.74
CA GLU A 51 -16.39 -1.84 13.98
C GLU A 51 -15.29 -2.67 14.64
N ALA A 52 -15.04 -3.86 14.08
CA ALA A 52 -13.93 -4.71 14.46
C ALA A 52 -12.99 -4.90 13.26
N VAL A 53 -11.72 -4.59 13.45
CA VAL A 53 -10.66 -4.85 12.45
C VAL A 53 -10.28 -6.32 12.53
N SER A 54 -10.47 -7.06 11.43
CA SER A 54 -10.06 -8.46 11.33
C SER A 54 -8.66 -8.55 10.71
N LEU A 55 -7.64 -8.79 11.54
CA LEU A 55 -6.28 -9.02 11.06
C LEU A 55 -6.10 -10.47 10.61
N LYS A 56 -5.57 -10.61 9.40
CA LYS A 56 -5.17 -11.88 8.79
C LYS A 56 -3.65 -11.94 8.81
N THR A 57 -3.09 -13.04 9.32
CA THR A 57 -1.64 -13.19 9.42
C THR A 57 -1.17 -14.53 8.87
N HIS A 58 0.04 -14.53 8.32
CA HIS A 58 0.81 -15.73 8.02
C HIS A 58 2.19 -15.56 8.65
N THR A 59 2.72 -16.60 9.32
CA THR A 59 4.12 -16.62 9.71
C THR A 59 4.68 -18.04 9.84
N THR A 60 5.98 -18.17 9.58
CA THR A 60 6.75 -19.39 9.87
C THR A 60 7.28 -19.45 11.31
N ALA A 61 7.22 -18.35 12.05
CA ALA A 61 7.62 -18.31 13.46
C ALA A 61 6.57 -18.93 14.37
N ALA A 62 7.00 -19.45 15.52
CA ALA A 62 6.09 -20.01 16.53
C ALA A 62 5.21 -18.95 17.20
N THR A 63 5.74 -17.73 17.33
CA THR A 63 5.01 -16.58 17.90
C THR A 63 5.38 -15.30 17.16
N TYR A 64 4.48 -14.32 17.19
CA TYR A 64 4.69 -12.98 16.66
C TYR A 64 4.06 -11.92 17.56
N ASP A 65 4.47 -10.68 17.36
CA ASP A 65 3.89 -9.51 18.02
C ASP A 65 3.18 -8.64 16.96
N ILE A 66 2.10 -7.96 17.36
CA ILE A 66 1.39 -6.96 16.57
C ILE A 66 1.47 -5.62 17.28
N GLU A 67 1.87 -4.59 16.55
CA GLU A 67 1.86 -3.20 16.98
C GLU A 67 1.04 -2.38 16.00
N ILE A 68 0.13 -1.53 16.49
CA ILE A 68 -0.63 -0.60 15.65
C ILE A 68 -0.24 0.80 16.02
N ILE A 69 0.14 1.57 15.00
CA ILE A 69 0.63 2.93 15.12
C ILE A 69 -0.34 3.83 14.37
N ARG A 70 -0.92 4.81 15.07
CA ARG A 70 -1.53 5.96 14.42
C ARG A 70 -0.38 6.73 13.78
N ASP A 71 -0.25 6.67 12.46
CA ASP A 71 0.89 7.25 11.76
C ASP A 71 0.61 8.70 11.31
N GLY A 72 1.64 9.54 11.29
CA GLY A 72 1.54 10.98 11.03
C GLY A 72 2.73 11.75 11.58
N TYR A 73 2.56 13.03 11.91
CA TYR A 73 3.62 13.86 12.49
C TYR A 73 4.03 13.40 13.89
N GLN A 74 3.03 13.11 14.74
CA GLN A 74 3.23 12.58 16.09
C GLN A 74 2.78 11.12 16.14
N SER A 75 3.49 10.24 15.44
CA SER A 75 3.14 8.82 15.41
C SER A 75 3.08 8.23 16.82
N LYS A 76 2.02 7.48 17.11
CA LYS A 76 1.75 6.92 18.43
C LYS A 76 1.31 5.47 18.34
N THR A 77 1.95 4.59 19.10
CA THR A 77 1.45 3.22 19.30
C THR A 77 0.13 3.27 20.08
N VAL A 78 -0.94 2.78 19.46
CA VAL A 78 -2.30 2.76 20.04
C VAL A 78 -2.73 1.36 20.49
N PHE A 79 -2.07 0.33 19.96
CA PHE A 79 -2.30 -1.05 20.35
C PHE A 79 -1.00 -1.84 20.24
N HIS A 80 -0.77 -2.76 21.17
CA HIS A 80 0.36 -3.67 21.14
C HIS A 80 -0.01 -4.99 21.83
N GLN A 81 0.21 -6.10 21.14
CA GLN A 81 0.00 -7.44 21.68
C GLN A 81 1.16 -8.34 21.28
N THR A 82 1.73 -9.03 22.28
CA THR A 82 2.93 -9.85 22.11
C THR A 82 2.62 -11.34 22.26
N GLY A 83 3.42 -12.20 21.63
CA GLY A 83 3.35 -13.65 21.83
C GLY A 83 2.10 -14.29 21.25
N LEU A 84 1.53 -13.71 20.19
CA LEU A 84 0.42 -14.31 19.45
C LEU A 84 0.88 -15.61 18.78
N PRO A 85 0.04 -16.67 18.76
CA PRO A 85 0.41 -17.95 18.18
C PRO A 85 0.60 -17.83 16.67
N GLY A 86 1.78 -18.19 16.17
CA GLY A 86 2.09 -18.18 14.75
C GLY A 86 1.39 -19.31 13.99
N ARG A 87 0.99 -19.02 12.76
CA ARG A 87 0.31 -19.97 11.87
C ARG A 87 0.82 -19.81 10.45
N LYS A 88 1.20 -20.94 9.83
CA LYS A 88 1.37 -21.02 8.39
C LYS A 88 0.00 -21.22 7.74
N CYS A 89 -0.31 -20.38 6.77
CA CYS A 89 -1.56 -20.44 6.02
C CYS A 89 -1.24 -20.75 4.57
N ASP A 90 -2.04 -21.63 3.95
CA ASP A 90 -1.95 -21.86 2.52
C ASP A 90 -2.28 -20.57 1.78
N THR A 91 -1.51 -20.26 0.72
CA THR A 91 -1.69 -19.06 -0.10
C THR A 91 -1.80 -19.49 -1.56
N PRO A 92 -2.89 -19.12 -2.26
CA PRO A 92 -3.01 -19.40 -3.68
C PRO A 92 -1.86 -18.80 -4.50
N PRO A 93 -1.43 -19.44 -5.60
CA PRO A 93 -0.38 -18.90 -6.46
C PRO A 93 -0.78 -17.57 -7.13
N ASP A 94 -2.08 -17.28 -7.21
CA ASP A 94 -2.70 -16.09 -7.77
C ASP A 94 -3.31 -15.17 -6.70
N ALA A 95 -2.79 -15.20 -5.46
CA ALA A 95 -3.30 -14.40 -4.35
C ALA A 95 -3.29 -12.88 -4.64
N TYR A 96 -2.48 -12.40 -5.58
CA TYR A 96 -2.54 -11.03 -6.08
C TYR A 96 -3.92 -10.69 -6.68
N ALA A 97 -4.60 -11.65 -7.33
CA ALA A 97 -5.88 -11.49 -8.00
C ALA A 97 -7.06 -11.97 -7.16
N THR A 98 -6.92 -13.12 -6.49
CA THR A 98 -8.04 -13.78 -5.76
C THR A 98 -8.02 -13.51 -4.25
N GLY A 99 -6.90 -12.99 -3.73
CA GLY A 99 -6.69 -12.82 -2.30
C GLY A 99 -6.10 -14.06 -1.63
N CYS A 100 -5.64 -13.90 -0.39
CA CYS A 100 -4.96 -14.97 0.34
C CYS A 100 -5.92 -16.00 0.95
N GLY A 101 -7.15 -15.59 1.28
CA GLY A 101 -8.12 -16.45 1.98
C GLY A 101 -7.69 -16.86 3.39
N TRP A 102 -6.76 -16.13 4.01
CA TRP A 102 -6.28 -16.48 5.35
C TRP A 102 -7.38 -16.25 6.41
N PRO A 103 -7.47 -17.13 7.43
CA PRO A 103 -8.42 -16.98 8.51
C PRO A 103 -8.07 -15.77 9.40
N GLU A 104 -9.06 -15.27 10.14
CA GLU A 104 -8.80 -14.28 11.19
C GLU A 104 -7.81 -14.82 12.21
N ALA A 105 -6.80 -14.01 12.52
CA ALA A 105 -5.79 -14.31 13.53
C ALA A 105 -5.97 -13.44 14.79
N LEU A 106 -6.43 -12.19 14.60
CA LEU A 106 -6.71 -11.25 15.69
C LEU A 106 -7.85 -10.31 15.28
N SER A 107 -8.80 -10.09 16.17
CA SER A 107 -9.89 -9.13 16.01
C SER A 107 -9.69 -7.98 17.00
N ILE A 108 -9.79 -6.74 16.53
CA ILE A 108 -9.57 -5.53 17.34
C ILE A 108 -10.81 -4.66 17.25
N HIS A 109 -11.51 -4.52 18.37
CA HIS A 109 -12.68 -3.66 18.45
C HIS A 109 -12.27 -2.20 18.53
N LEU A 110 -12.81 -1.38 17.63
CA LEU A 110 -12.54 0.05 17.57
C LEU A 110 -13.44 0.81 18.55
N GLU A 111 -13.17 0.71 19.85
CA GLU A 111 -13.99 1.32 20.92
C GLU A 111 -14.33 2.81 20.65
N GLU A 112 -15.60 3.19 20.81
CA GLU A 112 -16.05 4.56 20.52
C GLU A 112 -15.32 5.63 21.35
N GLY A 113 -14.94 6.72 20.69
CA GLY A 113 -14.22 7.84 21.28
C GLY A 113 -12.73 7.57 21.57
N LYS A 114 -12.21 6.38 21.22
CA LYS A 114 -10.79 6.04 21.40
C LYS A 114 -9.99 6.08 20.10
N TRP A 115 -10.66 6.12 18.95
CA TRP A 115 -10.01 6.08 17.65
C TRP A 115 -10.42 7.29 16.81
N GLU A 116 -9.41 8.04 16.39
CA GLU A 116 -9.63 9.19 15.51
C GLU A 116 -9.53 8.78 14.03
N SER A 117 -10.05 9.63 13.14
CA SER A 117 -9.81 9.47 11.72
C SER A 117 -8.32 9.67 11.43
N ALA A 118 -7.66 8.60 10.98
CA ALA A 118 -6.22 8.56 10.73
C ALA A 118 -5.86 7.35 9.86
N PHE A 119 -4.62 7.37 9.36
CA PHE A 119 -3.96 6.18 8.83
C PHE A 119 -3.31 5.38 9.96
N TYR A 120 -3.60 4.09 10.06
CA TYR A 120 -3.05 3.19 11.06
C TYR A 120 -2.13 2.16 10.41
N LEU A 121 -0.85 2.21 10.75
CA LEU A 121 0.15 1.24 10.33
C LEU A 121 0.12 0.05 11.28
N VAL A 122 -0.02 -1.16 10.73
CA VAL A 122 0.05 -2.41 11.48
C VAL A 122 1.43 -3.02 11.25
N ILE A 123 2.22 -3.20 12.31
CA ILE A 123 3.53 -3.87 12.24
C ILE A 123 3.37 -5.27 12.82
N ILE A 124 3.64 -6.28 11.99
CA ILE A 124 3.86 -7.66 12.45
C ILE A 124 5.36 -7.87 12.67
N ARG A 125 5.71 -8.45 13.82
CA ARG A 125 7.09 -8.63 14.24
C ARG A 125 7.34 -10.07 14.67
N ILE A 126 8.42 -10.67 14.15
CA ILE A 126 8.92 -11.97 14.62
C ILE A 126 10.38 -11.84 15.04
N LYS A 127 10.79 -12.72 15.96
CA LYS A 127 12.18 -12.86 16.39
C LYS A 127 12.82 -14.03 15.66
N GLU A 128 13.91 -13.77 14.95
CA GLU A 128 14.70 -14.79 14.29
C GLU A 128 15.62 -15.53 15.29
N PHE A 129 16.20 -16.64 14.87
CA PHE A 129 17.08 -17.50 15.70
C PHE A 129 18.26 -16.75 16.35
N HIS A 130 18.80 -15.73 15.69
CA HIS A 130 19.93 -14.93 16.20
C HIS A 130 19.48 -13.69 17.00
N GLY A 131 18.20 -13.58 17.35
CA GLY A 131 17.64 -12.40 18.02
C GLY A 131 17.43 -11.19 17.11
N ARG A 132 17.69 -11.32 15.80
CA ARG A 132 17.34 -10.30 14.80
C ARG A 132 15.83 -10.18 14.72
N VAL A 133 15.35 -8.94 14.68
CA VAL A 133 13.93 -8.64 14.53
C VAL A 133 13.60 -8.55 13.04
N TYR A 134 12.55 -9.26 12.64
CA TYR A 134 11.98 -9.18 11.30
C TYR A 134 10.59 -8.55 11.38
N GLU A 135 10.36 -7.54 10.55
CA GLU A 135 9.10 -6.79 10.52
C GLU A 135 8.51 -6.76 9.11
N ARG A 136 7.18 -6.77 9.07
CA ARG A 136 6.37 -6.43 7.89
C ARG A 136 5.19 -5.58 8.29
N GLU A 137 4.58 -4.94 7.30
CA GLU A 137 3.55 -3.95 7.48
C GLU A 137 2.24 -4.34 6.80
N GLY A 138 1.15 -4.00 7.46
CA GLY A 138 -0.18 -3.84 6.89
C GLY A 138 -0.72 -2.47 7.27
N PHE A 139 -1.94 -2.16 6.88
CA PHE A 139 -2.57 -0.92 7.28
C PHE A 139 -4.08 -1.05 7.34
N PHE A 140 -4.70 -0.08 8.00
CA PHE A 140 -6.10 0.27 7.79
C PHE A 140 -6.26 1.77 8.07
N ILE A 141 -7.39 2.31 7.63
CA ILE A 141 -7.77 3.70 7.82
C ILE A 141 -9.04 3.72 8.65
N ILE A 142 -9.14 4.68 9.56
CA ILE A 142 -10.41 4.98 10.22
C ILE A 142 -10.95 6.26 9.61
N LYS A 143 -12.21 6.21 9.17
CA LYS A 143 -12.94 7.38 8.68
C LYS A 143 -13.81 7.97 9.79
N ASP A 144 -14.05 9.28 9.69
CA ASP A 144 -14.93 9.96 10.63
C ASP A 144 -16.39 9.55 10.45
N LYS A 145 -17.07 9.24 11.57
CA LYS A 145 -18.50 8.85 11.57
C LYS A 145 -19.43 9.98 11.16
N GLN A 146 -19.02 11.24 11.34
CA GLN A 146 -19.85 12.41 11.06
C GLN A 146 -19.60 12.98 9.66
N ARG A 147 -18.78 12.30 8.83
CA ARG A 147 -18.37 12.75 7.49
C ARG A 147 -19.54 13.04 6.54
N ASN A 148 -20.69 12.38 6.70
CA ASN A 148 -21.86 12.56 5.83
C ASN A 148 -22.76 13.71 6.31
N ILE A 149 -22.53 14.25 7.51
CA ILE A 149 -23.35 15.29 8.11
C ILE A 149 -22.77 16.64 7.71
N SER A 150 -23.54 17.41 6.95
CA SER A 150 -23.14 18.73 6.44
C SER A 150 -22.62 19.65 7.54
N ASN A 151 -21.41 20.18 7.37
CA ASN A 151 -20.72 21.06 8.32
C ASN A 151 -20.50 20.49 9.74
N ALA A 152 -20.61 19.17 9.93
CA ALA A 152 -20.31 18.55 11.23
C ALA A 152 -18.84 18.21 11.43
N SER A 153 -18.08 18.07 10.33
CA SER A 153 -16.67 17.70 10.42
C SER A 153 -15.86 18.77 11.13
N THR A 154 -14.99 18.31 12.02
CA THR A 154 -14.01 19.17 12.71
C THR A 154 -12.70 19.32 11.93
N ALA A 155 -12.55 18.61 10.80
CA ALA A 155 -11.35 18.64 9.98
C ALA A 155 -11.24 19.92 9.14
N ASP A 156 -10.01 20.37 8.93
CA ASP A 156 -9.71 21.43 7.97
C ASP A 156 -9.88 20.93 6.54
N PHE A 157 -9.52 19.67 6.28
CA PHE A 157 -9.74 18.98 5.02
C PHE A 157 -9.77 17.45 5.20
N VAL A 158 -10.27 16.77 4.19
CA VAL A 158 -10.19 15.31 4.07
C VAL A 158 -9.17 14.92 3.01
N LEU A 159 -8.28 14.00 3.34
CA LEU A 159 -7.39 13.34 2.40
C LEU A 159 -8.10 12.10 1.84
N ILE A 160 -8.20 12.03 0.52
CA ILE A 160 -8.60 10.83 -0.21
C ILE A 160 -7.33 10.04 -0.49
N HIS A 161 -7.27 8.81 0.03
CA HIS A 161 -6.13 7.93 -0.16
C HIS A 161 -6.21 7.19 -1.49
N ASP A 162 -5.08 7.10 -2.17
CA ASP A 162 -4.88 6.60 -3.54
C ASP A 162 -4.88 5.05 -3.58
N THR A 163 -5.83 4.43 -2.88
CA THR A 163 -5.85 2.98 -2.61
C THR A 163 -5.95 2.11 -3.87
N SER A 164 -6.57 2.61 -4.95
CA SER A 164 -6.60 1.92 -6.24
C SER A 164 -5.19 1.89 -6.86
N THR A 165 -4.47 3.00 -6.79
CA THR A 165 -3.09 3.11 -7.30
C THR A 165 -2.13 2.29 -6.44
N LEU A 166 -2.29 2.32 -5.11
CA LEU A 166 -1.57 1.42 -4.20
C LEU A 166 -1.72 -0.05 -4.61
N LEU A 167 -2.93 -0.49 -4.93
CA LEU A 167 -3.20 -1.86 -5.38
C LEU A 167 -2.64 -2.16 -6.77
N ALA A 168 -2.70 -1.21 -7.70
CA ALA A 168 -2.19 -1.34 -9.05
C ALA A 168 -0.67 -1.58 -9.07
N TYR A 169 0.05 -0.96 -8.14
CA TYR A 169 1.50 -1.03 -8.02
C TYR A 169 1.98 -2.12 -7.05
N SER A 170 1.14 -2.59 -6.12
CA SER A 170 1.53 -3.65 -5.17
C SER A 170 1.74 -4.99 -5.87
N ASP A 171 2.99 -5.42 -6.00
CA ASP A 171 3.42 -6.70 -6.55
C ASP A 171 3.46 -7.85 -5.53
N TRP A 172 2.97 -7.64 -4.31
CA TRP A 172 2.88 -8.71 -3.33
C TRP A 172 1.95 -9.84 -3.80
N GLY A 173 2.38 -11.08 -3.69
CA GLY A 173 1.60 -12.27 -4.04
C GLY A 173 1.83 -12.75 -5.47
N GLY A 174 2.63 -12.07 -6.29
CA GLY A 174 3.04 -12.59 -7.60
C GLY A 174 3.06 -11.55 -8.72
N ALA A 175 2.04 -10.70 -8.78
CA ALA A 175 1.79 -9.80 -9.88
C ALA A 175 1.06 -8.53 -9.44
N ASN A 176 1.00 -7.56 -10.33
CA ASN A 176 0.26 -6.30 -10.21
C ASN A 176 -0.20 -5.84 -11.61
N LEU A 177 -0.72 -4.63 -11.76
CA LEU A 177 -1.24 -4.14 -13.06
C LEU A 177 -0.17 -3.89 -14.12
N TYR A 178 1.09 -3.87 -13.74
CA TYR A 178 2.22 -3.62 -14.63
C TYR A 178 3.02 -4.88 -14.95
N ARG A 179 2.95 -5.91 -14.10
CA ARG A 179 3.85 -7.05 -14.20
C ARG A 179 3.47 -8.33 -13.43
N GLY A 180 4.27 -9.38 -13.65
CA GLY A 180 4.40 -10.54 -12.75
C GLY A 180 3.65 -11.81 -13.17
N ILE A 181 2.87 -11.77 -14.25
CA ILE A 181 2.33 -12.98 -14.87
C ILE A 181 3.43 -13.62 -15.72
N SER A 182 3.69 -14.91 -15.48
CA SER A 182 4.65 -15.69 -16.26
C SER A 182 4.00 -16.18 -17.56
N ASP A 183 4.61 -15.83 -18.67
CA ASP A 183 4.17 -16.05 -20.04
C ASP A 183 5.30 -16.58 -20.96
N GLY A 184 6.57 -16.41 -20.58
CA GLY A 184 7.70 -17.12 -21.19
C GLY A 184 8.99 -16.29 -21.23
N TYR A 185 9.92 -16.56 -20.30
CA TYR A 185 11.31 -16.08 -20.17
C TYR A 185 11.62 -14.57 -20.30
N GLN A 186 10.78 -13.75 -20.92
CA GLN A 186 11.05 -12.35 -21.30
C GLN A 186 9.84 -11.43 -21.18
N ASP A 187 8.64 -11.99 -21.07
CA ASP A 187 7.42 -11.22 -20.90
C ASP A 187 7.09 -11.19 -19.38
N ASP A 188 6.72 -10.01 -18.90
CA ASP A 188 6.48 -9.67 -17.49
C ASP A 188 5.14 -8.94 -17.51
N GLU A 189 4.11 -9.63 -18.02
CA GLU A 189 2.80 -9.06 -18.24
C GLU A 189 2.11 -8.70 -16.91
N GLY A 190 1.37 -7.60 -16.93
CA GLY A 190 0.53 -7.17 -15.82
C GLY A 190 -0.74 -7.98 -15.72
N SER A 191 -1.20 -8.18 -14.49
CA SER A 191 -2.53 -8.70 -14.22
C SER A 191 -3.57 -7.58 -14.26
N PRO A 192 -4.68 -7.73 -15.00
CA PRO A 192 -5.80 -6.79 -14.90
C PRO A 192 -6.60 -6.94 -13.60
N LEU A 193 -6.23 -7.90 -12.75
CA LEU A 193 -6.92 -8.21 -11.49
C LEU A 193 -6.03 -7.87 -10.31
N SER A 194 -6.64 -7.30 -9.26
CA SER A 194 -5.99 -7.03 -7.99
C SER A 194 -6.98 -7.23 -6.85
N SER A 195 -6.54 -7.93 -5.81
CA SER A 195 -7.32 -8.17 -4.59
C SER A 195 -6.92 -7.22 -3.48
N THR A 196 -7.90 -6.77 -2.69
CA THR A 196 -7.68 -6.10 -1.40
C THR A 196 -7.35 -7.08 -0.28
N GLN A 197 -7.61 -8.38 -0.48
CA GLN A 197 -7.46 -9.42 0.55
C GLN A 197 -6.03 -10.00 0.55
N ARG A 198 -5.03 -9.12 0.55
CA ARG A 198 -3.60 -9.49 0.55
C ARG A 198 -2.75 -8.41 1.25
N PRO A 199 -1.57 -8.76 1.76
CA PRO A 199 -0.56 -7.80 2.20
C PRO A 199 -0.17 -6.82 1.09
N ILE A 200 0.35 -5.67 1.51
CA ILE A 200 0.89 -4.67 0.60
C ILE A 200 2.38 -4.89 0.42
N ALA A 201 2.87 -4.69 -0.80
CA ALA A 201 4.26 -4.85 -1.15
C ALA A 201 5.18 -3.99 -0.27
N ARG A 202 6.30 -4.56 0.15
CA ARG A 202 7.22 -3.90 1.07
C ARG A 202 7.75 -2.60 0.47
N GLY A 203 7.70 -1.55 1.30
CA GLY A 203 8.19 -0.21 0.94
C GLY A 203 7.10 0.77 0.54
N MET A 204 5.86 0.32 0.30
CA MET A 204 4.74 1.24 -0.01
C MET A 204 4.12 1.83 1.26
N LEU A 205 4.11 1.08 2.38
CA LEU A 205 3.56 1.53 3.66
C LEU A 205 4.60 2.16 4.59
N ARG A 206 5.83 1.62 4.59
CA ARG A 206 6.94 2.11 5.41
C ARG A 206 8.26 1.89 4.69
N ILE A 207 9.10 2.92 4.70
CA ILE A 207 10.46 2.85 4.16
C ILE A 207 11.45 3.63 5.03
N PRO A 208 12.74 3.23 5.10
CA PRO A 208 13.77 4.01 5.77
C PRO A 208 13.86 5.43 5.22
N GLN A 209 14.12 6.40 6.10
CA GLN A 209 14.15 7.82 5.76
C GLN A 209 15.11 8.18 4.62
N ASN A 210 16.19 7.42 4.46
CA ASN A 210 17.24 7.65 3.47
C ASN A 210 17.07 6.82 2.19
N ALA A 211 15.96 6.09 2.03
CA ALA A 211 15.70 5.38 0.79
C ALA A 211 15.53 6.37 -0.37
N PRO A 212 16.12 6.10 -1.55
CA PRO A 212 15.95 6.95 -2.72
C PRO A 212 14.46 7.11 -3.10
N ARG A 213 14.10 8.26 -3.64
CA ARG A 213 12.78 8.57 -4.19
C ARG A 213 12.89 8.78 -5.70
N GLU A 214 11.75 8.89 -6.39
CA GLU A 214 11.62 9.27 -7.80
C GLU A 214 12.05 10.74 -8.05
N ALA A 215 13.30 11.02 -7.75
CA ALA A 215 13.96 12.29 -8.02
C ALA A 215 15.40 11.99 -8.39
N ASN A 216 15.91 12.69 -9.40
CA ASN A 216 17.31 12.57 -9.82
C ASN A 216 18.32 13.00 -8.74
N GLY A 217 17.85 13.54 -7.60
CA GLY A 217 18.69 13.97 -6.49
C GLY A 217 19.84 14.85 -6.98
N PRO A 218 21.05 14.70 -6.41
CA PRO A 218 22.26 15.38 -6.88
C PRO A 218 22.96 14.67 -8.05
N MET A 219 22.33 13.66 -8.70
CA MET A 219 22.96 12.88 -9.75
C MET A 219 23.18 13.73 -11.00
N GLN A 220 24.46 13.99 -11.32
CA GLN A 220 24.88 14.64 -12.55
C GLN A 220 25.13 13.56 -13.60
N VAL A 221 24.29 13.52 -14.64
CA VAL A 221 24.44 12.60 -15.77
C VAL A 221 24.94 13.39 -16.96
N ARG A 222 26.12 13.05 -17.51
CA ARG A 222 26.64 13.70 -18.72
C ARG A 222 26.09 13.02 -19.95
N MET A 223 26.13 13.73 -21.08
CA MET A 223 25.81 13.14 -22.37
C MET A 223 26.70 11.91 -22.62
N GLY A 224 26.08 10.75 -22.85
CA GLY A 224 26.76 9.49 -23.10
C GLY A 224 27.04 8.64 -21.86
N ASP A 225 26.80 9.14 -20.65
CA ASP A 225 26.85 8.30 -19.44
C ASP A 225 25.68 7.30 -19.44
N THR A 226 25.90 6.11 -18.89
CA THR A 226 24.84 5.13 -18.66
C THR A 226 23.87 5.67 -17.59
N PRO A 227 22.55 5.71 -17.86
CA PRO A 227 21.56 6.11 -16.86
C PRO A 227 21.60 5.22 -15.62
N ARG A 228 21.38 5.82 -14.45
CA ARG A 228 21.25 5.11 -13.18
C ARG A 228 19.88 5.39 -12.57
N PHE A 229 19.37 4.39 -11.86
CA PHE A 229 18.07 4.45 -11.21
C PHE A 229 18.26 4.05 -9.74
N PRO A 230 18.61 5.01 -8.85
CA PRO A 230 18.90 4.71 -7.46
C PRO A 230 17.77 3.96 -6.74
N ILE A 231 16.51 4.22 -7.10
CA ILE A 231 15.35 3.49 -6.57
C ILE A 231 15.38 2.00 -6.92
N LEU A 232 15.75 1.66 -8.17
CA LEU A 232 15.80 0.28 -8.63
C LEU A 232 17.01 -0.42 -8.00
N GLU A 233 18.15 0.26 -7.97
CA GLU A 233 19.35 -0.23 -7.27
C GLU A 233 19.06 -0.55 -5.80
N TYR A 234 18.33 0.36 -5.12
CA TYR A 234 17.93 0.20 -3.72
C TYR A 234 16.94 -0.95 -3.54
N SER A 235 15.90 -1.05 -4.39
CA SER A 235 14.92 -2.12 -4.31
C SER A 235 15.59 -3.49 -4.47
N TRP A 236 16.49 -3.63 -5.44
CA TRP A 236 17.28 -4.86 -5.66
C TRP A 236 18.15 -5.22 -4.47
N TYR A 237 18.91 -4.26 -3.94
CA TYR A 237 19.84 -4.54 -2.86
C TYR A 237 19.12 -4.88 -1.55
N PHE A 238 18.09 -4.11 -1.21
CA PHE A 238 17.40 -4.24 0.08
C PHE A 238 16.14 -5.11 0.04
N ARG A 239 15.79 -5.67 -1.13
CA ARG A 239 14.58 -6.48 -1.36
C ARG A 239 13.29 -5.74 -1.01
N TYR A 240 13.17 -4.51 -1.49
CA TYR A 240 11.89 -3.79 -1.52
C TYR A 240 11.19 -4.10 -2.84
N SER A 241 9.87 -3.89 -2.89
CA SER A 241 9.14 -3.88 -4.16
C SER A 241 9.83 -2.92 -5.12
N ARG A 242 9.89 -3.24 -6.42
CA ARG A 242 10.42 -2.27 -7.40
C ARG A 242 9.63 -0.97 -7.39
N HIS A 243 8.35 -1.06 -7.02
CA HIS A 243 7.35 -0.01 -7.07
C HIS A 243 7.24 0.78 -5.76
N TYR A 244 8.16 0.57 -4.81
CA TYR A 244 8.09 1.25 -3.52
C TYR A 244 8.09 2.79 -3.66
N ALA A 245 8.74 3.31 -4.72
CA ALA A 245 8.88 4.73 -4.97
C ALA A 245 7.83 5.28 -5.94
N ASP A 246 6.97 4.42 -6.49
CA ASP A 246 6.01 4.76 -7.53
C ASP A 246 4.64 5.11 -6.94
N ALA A 247 4.28 4.51 -5.80
CA ALA A 247 2.98 4.69 -5.16
C ALA A 247 3.01 4.38 -3.64
N GLY A 248 1.94 4.76 -2.97
CA GLY A 248 1.63 4.37 -1.60
C GLY A 248 1.96 5.40 -0.52
N TRP A 249 1.41 5.13 0.67
CA TRP A 249 1.42 5.98 1.85
C TRP A 249 2.77 6.63 2.10
N THR A 250 3.84 5.84 2.14
CA THR A 250 5.14 6.35 2.58
C THR A 250 5.78 7.32 1.58
N THR A 251 5.37 7.28 0.30
CA THR A 251 5.99 8.05 -0.78
C THR A 251 5.36 9.42 -0.95
N TYR A 252 4.04 9.52 -0.94
CA TYR A 252 3.36 10.77 -1.25
C TYR A 252 2.47 11.29 -0.11
N GLU A 253 1.55 10.45 0.37
CA GLU A 253 0.51 10.86 1.30
C GLU A 253 1.08 11.15 2.70
N ARG A 254 1.98 10.30 3.21
CA ARG A 254 2.58 10.45 4.53
C ARG A 254 3.40 11.74 4.68
N PRO A 255 4.31 12.11 3.75
CA PRO A 255 4.99 13.41 3.82
C PRO A 255 4.03 14.59 3.90
N PHE A 256 2.94 14.55 3.14
CA PHE A 256 1.92 15.59 3.15
C PHE A 256 1.17 15.66 4.49
N VAL A 257 0.73 14.51 5.02
CA VAL A 257 0.05 14.44 6.33
C VAL A 257 0.96 14.89 7.46
N VAL A 258 2.22 14.45 7.47
CA VAL A 258 3.23 14.91 8.43
C VAL A 258 3.41 16.42 8.36
N TRP A 259 3.49 16.99 7.16
CA TRP A 259 3.58 18.44 6.98
C TRP A 259 2.31 19.14 7.49
N ALA A 260 1.13 18.65 7.13
CA ALA A 260 -0.14 19.27 7.47
C ALA A 260 -0.35 19.30 9.00
N GLU A 261 -0.19 18.16 9.66
CA GLU A 261 -0.34 18.05 11.11
C GLU A 261 0.71 18.88 11.86
N LYS A 262 1.95 18.92 11.36
CA LYS A 262 2.99 19.78 11.92
C LYS A 262 2.64 21.27 11.86
N ASN A 263 1.86 21.69 10.86
CA ASN A 263 1.35 23.06 10.73
C ASN A 263 0.01 23.29 11.44
N GLY A 264 -0.49 22.31 12.19
CA GLY A 264 -1.70 22.42 12.99
C GLY A 264 -3.00 22.14 12.23
N TYR A 265 -2.92 21.63 11.00
CA TYR A 265 -4.12 21.20 10.27
C TYR A 265 -4.65 19.88 10.83
N ARG A 266 -5.97 19.82 11.02
CA ARG A 266 -6.69 18.58 11.33
C ARG A 266 -7.10 17.88 10.04
N VAL A 267 -6.50 16.72 9.80
CA VAL A 267 -6.72 15.90 8.60
C VAL A 267 -7.66 14.75 8.93
N HIS A 268 -8.75 14.62 8.18
CA HIS A 268 -9.52 13.37 8.15
C HIS A 268 -9.13 12.55 6.94
N HIS A 269 -9.47 11.26 6.96
CA HIS A 269 -9.04 10.30 5.96
C HIS A 269 -10.22 9.53 5.38
N LEU A 270 -10.23 9.39 4.06
CA LEU A 270 -11.12 8.52 3.29
C LEU A 270 -10.33 7.78 2.23
N THR A 271 -10.89 6.70 1.72
CA THR A 271 -10.33 5.94 0.60
C THR A 271 -11.14 6.16 -0.67
N GLN A 272 -10.57 5.84 -1.83
CA GLN A 272 -11.33 5.83 -3.08
C GLN A 272 -12.51 4.84 -3.04
N SER A 273 -12.46 3.77 -2.24
CA SER A 273 -13.61 2.89 -2.03
C SER A 273 -14.77 3.60 -1.32
N ASP A 274 -14.51 4.54 -0.40
CA ASP A 274 -15.56 5.35 0.22
C ASP A 274 -16.24 6.24 -0.84
N LEU A 275 -15.47 6.85 -1.75
CA LEU A 275 -16.03 7.65 -2.85
C LEU A 275 -16.92 6.83 -3.80
N HIS A 276 -16.59 5.54 -3.97
CA HIS A 276 -17.35 4.61 -4.80
C HIS A 276 -18.66 4.17 -4.10
N SER A 277 -18.57 3.81 -2.84
CA SER A 277 -19.67 3.18 -2.09
C SER A 277 -20.60 4.19 -1.41
N GLU A 278 -20.14 5.41 -1.15
CA GLU A 278 -20.84 6.43 -0.37
C GLU A 278 -20.80 7.79 -1.08
N PRO A 279 -21.78 8.08 -1.97
CA PRO A 279 -21.81 9.33 -2.73
C PRO A 279 -21.88 10.62 -1.87
N ASP A 280 -22.20 10.49 -0.59
CA ASP A 280 -22.37 11.57 0.38
C ASP A 280 -21.23 11.66 1.41
N CYS A 281 -20.19 10.84 1.31
CA CYS A 281 -19.08 10.81 2.27
C CYS A 281 -18.26 12.12 2.36
N LEU A 282 -18.41 13.00 1.37
CA LEU A 282 -17.77 14.32 1.35
C LEU A 282 -18.64 15.43 1.95
N ASN A 283 -19.88 15.14 2.38
CA ASN A 283 -20.85 16.13 2.84
C ASN A 283 -20.38 17.04 3.97
N GLY A 284 -19.65 16.48 4.92
CA GLY A 284 -19.16 17.17 6.10
C GLY A 284 -17.93 18.03 5.86
N TYR A 285 -17.26 17.90 4.72
CA TYR A 285 -15.98 18.57 4.46
C TYR A 285 -16.12 19.79 3.55
N LYS A 286 -15.20 20.74 3.72
CA LYS A 286 -15.05 21.93 2.85
C LYS A 286 -13.90 21.82 1.85
N VAL A 287 -13.01 20.86 2.04
CA VAL A 287 -11.86 20.66 1.17
C VAL A 287 -11.60 19.17 1.11
N ALA A 288 -11.51 18.64 -0.11
CA ALA A 288 -11.08 17.28 -0.38
C ALA A 288 -9.76 17.34 -1.15
N VAL A 289 -8.76 16.61 -0.66
CA VAL A 289 -7.39 16.64 -1.17
C VAL A 289 -7.02 15.25 -1.62
N CYS A 290 -6.35 15.15 -2.77
CA CYS A 290 -5.62 13.97 -3.23
C CYS A 290 -4.19 14.42 -3.52
N VAL A 291 -3.18 13.65 -3.11
CA VAL A 291 -1.78 14.07 -3.19
C VAL A 291 -0.89 12.96 -3.71
N GLY A 292 -0.04 13.31 -4.69
CA GLY A 292 0.98 12.42 -5.19
C GLY A 292 0.57 11.76 -6.49
N HIS A 293 0.28 10.47 -6.41
CA HIS A 293 0.12 9.63 -7.59
C HIS A 293 -1.20 8.86 -7.50
N ASP A 294 -2.25 9.49 -8.02
CA ASP A 294 -3.60 8.93 -8.04
C ASP A 294 -4.12 8.70 -9.45
N GLU A 295 -3.62 7.65 -10.08
CA GLU A 295 -3.89 7.32 -11.48
C GLU A 295 -5.20 6.55 -11.68
N TYR A 296 -5.58 5.70 -10.72
CA TYR A 296 -6.63 4.70 -10.94
C TYR A 296 -7.95 5.07 -10.28
N TRP A 297 -8.95 5.37 -11.12
CA TRP A 297 -10.30 5.75 -10.68
C TRP A 297 -11.39 4.93 -11.37
N SER A 298 -12.37 4.49 -10.59
CA SER A 298 -13.64 3.97 -11.11
C SER A 298 -14.50 5.10 -11.67
N TRP A 299 -15.43 4.74 -12.56
CA TRP A 299 -16.38 5.69 -13.12
C TRP A 299 -17.24 6.36 -12.04
N GLU A 300 -17.66 5.58 -11.04
CA GLU A 300 -18.52 6.00 -9.93
C GLU A 300 -17.83 6.91 -8.92
N GLN A 301 -16.50 6.79 -8.76
CA GLN A 301 -15.74 7.64 -7.85
C GLN A 301 -15.63 9.10 -8.36
N ARG A 302 -15.50 9.26 -9.68
CA ARG A 302 -15.32 10.57 -10.33
C ARG A 302 -16.44 11.57 -10.02
N PRO A 303 -17.73 11.24 -10.14
CA PRO A 303 -18.78 12.20 -9.80
C PRO A 303 -18.79 12.58 -8.33
N THR A 304 -18.53 11.64 -7.41
CA THR A 304 -18.41 11.95 -5.98
C THR A 304 -17.30 12.97 -5.71
N PHE A 305 -16.16 12.83 -6.39
CA PHE A 305 -15.01 13.73 -6.23
C PHE A 305 -15.18 15.07 -6.97
N LEU A 306 -15.61 15.05 -8.23
CA LEU A 306 -15.62 16.21 -9.13
C LEU A 306 -16.89 17.08 -9.01
N PHE A 307 -18.05 16.46 -8.74
CA PHE A 307 -19.32 17.15 -8.74
C PHE A 307 -19.78 17.46 -7.32
N ARG A 308 -19.15 18.45 -6.69
CA ARG A 308 -19.73 19.07 -5.51
C ARG A 308 -19.73 20.59 -5.60
N LYS A 309 -20.96 21.12 -5.61
CA LYS A 309 -21.33 22.42 -6.19
C LYS A 309 -21.32 23.57 -5.18
N GLU A 310 -21.17 23.33 -3.88
CA GLU A 310 -21.07 24.40 -2.90
C GLU A 310 -20.17 23.96 -1.74
N GLY A 311 -19.03 24.62 -1.58
CA GLY A 311 -18.21 24.58 -0.37
C GLY A 311 -17.06 23.57 -0.33
N VAL A 312 -16.92 22.63 -1.28
CA VAL A 312 -15.75 21.71 -1.37
C VAL A 312 -14.73 22.24 -2.38
N HIS A 313 -13.52 22.56 -1.93
CA HIS A 313 -12.41 22.90 -2.81
C HIS A 313 -11.52 21.68 -3.07
N LEU A 314 -11.17 21.45 -4.34
CA LEU A 314 -10.27 20.38 -4.77
C LEU A 314 -8.84 20.92 -4.89
N ALA A 315 -7.88 20.21 -4.30
CA ALA A 315 -6.46 20.49 -4.43
C ALA A 315 -5.74 19.25 -4.97
N PRO A 316 -5.59 19.11 -6.30
CA PRO A 316 -4.82 18.03 -6.88
C PRO A 316 -3.32 18.27 -6.64
N GLY A 317 -2.68 17.35 -5.91
CA GLY A 317 -1.23 17.37 -5.65
C GLY A 317 -0.40 16.56 -6.66
N GLY A 318 -1.00 16.14 -7.78
CA GLY A 318 -0.41 15.26 -8.80
C GLY A 318 -1.09 15.39 -10.17
N SER A 319 -0.59 14.68 -11.17
CA SER A 319 -1.23 14.57 -12.49
C SER A 319 -2.44 13.66 -12.38
N ILE A 320 -3.66 14.23 -12.44
CA ILE A 320 -4.94 13.50 -12.56
C ILE A 320 -5.31 13.42 -14.05
#